data_AF-A0A6J8A6J0-F1
#
_entry.id   AF-A0A6J8A6J0-F1
#
_cell.length_a   1.000
_cell.length_b   1.000
_cell.length_c   1.000
_cell.angle_alpha   90.00
_cell.angle_beta   90.00
_cell.angle_gamma   90.00
#
_symmetry.space_group_name_H-M   'P 1'
#
loop_
_entity.id
_entity.type
_entity.pdbx_description
1 polymer ?
#
loop_
_entity_poly.entity_id
_entity_poly.type
_entity_poly.pdbx_seq_one_letter_code
_entity_poly.pdbx_strand_id
1 'polypeptide(L)'
;MENTQANDGPEICFDGIPYINVGWMTKECQNGPDRHKKKKAKYKEEKENDKEDHGYIKKTRRHIQDTKKLDCPARIRLRIIVKFPQFKVDNYEDKWGRKQASINLKAQISDDLKIEKQLKFYLLLPDRNEHQNHLLDELAGFCQPVDSKIILKIKQLTIEEGVRTVQEMKRHIRMFVSRDLCPGQQIDPCNRRYYPHDRDIKNHIDRALSCTRYSKDDQENLEFIVEEWKRKFPDDSFHLRTS
;
A
#
# COMPACT_ATOMS: atom_id res chain seq x y z
N MET A 1 33.07 0.39 11.49
CA MET A 1 33.71 1.29 10.50
C MET A 1 33.04 0.94 9.17
N GLU A 2 32.25 1.74 8.48
CA GLU A 2 31.78 3.12 8.61
C GLU A 2 30.27 3.06 8.35
N ASN A 3 29.46 3.64 9.24
CA ASN A 3 28.03 3.76 9.02
C ASN A 3 27.75 5.15 8.45
N THR A 4 28.35 5.43 7.29
CA THR A 4 28.04 6.62 6.51
C THR A 4 26.87 6.22 5.63
N GLN A 5 25.64 6.50 6.09
CA GLN A 5 24.49 6.50 5.20
C GLN A 5 24.78 7.56 4.13
N ALA A 6 25.37 7.14 3.00
CA ALA A 6 25.48 7.97 1.83
C ALA A 6 24.07 8.52 1.56
N ASN A 7 23.93 9.85 1.62
CA ASN A 7 22.71 10.55 1.31
C ASN A 7 22.46 10.41 -0.18
N ASP A 8 22.00 9.23 -0.58
CA ASP A 8 21.80 8.77 -1.95
C ASP A 8 20.54 9.44 -2.58
N GLY A 9 20.08 10.56 -2.02
CA GLY A 9 18.90 11.28 -2.50
C GLY A 9 19.20 12.13 -3.75
N PRO A 10 18.17 12.54 -4.50
CA PRO A 10 18.37 13.40 -5.66
C PRO A 10 19.10 14.69 -5.28
N GLU A 11 20.11 15.03 -6.07
CA GLU A 11 20.91 16.22 -5.87
C GLU A 11 20.09 17.49 -6.14
N ILE A 12 20.32 18.51 -5.31
CA ILE A 12 19.70 19.82 -5.48
C ILE A 12 20.76 20.72 -6.11
N CYS A 13 20.54 21.10 -7.37
CA CYS A 13 21.38 22.09 -8.03
C CYS A 13 21.37 23.40 -7.24
N PHE A 14 22.56 23.97 -7.05
CA PHE A 14 22.72 25.26 -6.38
C PHE A 14 22.22 26.38 -7.27
N ASP A 15 21.30 27.19 -6.77
CA ASP A 15 20.69 28.34 -7.48
C ASP A 15 20.72 29.63 -6.66
N GLY A 16 21.48 29.66 -5.56
CA GLY A 16 21.56 30.80 -4.65
C GLY A 16 20.33 31.02 -3.78
N ILE A 17 19.28 30.22 -3.93
CA ILE A 17 18.04 30.36 -3.17
C ILE A 17 18.14 29.52 -1.88
N PRO A 18 17.99 30.13 -0.69
CA PRO A 18 18.00 29.37 0.56
C PRO A 18 16.79 28.44 0.63
N TYR A 19 16.99 27.27 1.23
CA TYR A 19 15.95 26.25 1.37
C TYR A 19 16.06 25.49 2.68
N ILE A 20 14.94 24.91 3.11
CA ILE A 20 14.86 23.98 4.25
C ILE A 20 14.50 22.59 3.72
N ASN A 21 15.20 21.56 4.20
CA ASN A 21 14.81 20.18 3.95
C ASN A 21 13.61 19.83 4.84
N VAL A 22 12.45 19.59 4.22
CA VAL A 22 11.23 19.18 4.94
C VAL A 22 11.28 17.69 5.25
N GLY A 23 11.75 16.90 4.29
CA GLY A 23 11.82 15.46 4.48
C GLY A 23 12.41 14.75 3.27
N TRP A 24 12.70 13.48 3.47
CA TRP A 24 13.14 12.57 2.43
C TRP A 24 12.41 11.26 2.58
N MET A 25 12.24 10.53 1.48
CA MET A 25 11.52 9.27 1.45
C MET A 25 12.13 8.37 0.39
N THR A 26 12.36 7.11 0.75
CA THR A 26 12.73 6.07 -0.21
C THR A 26 11.60 5.05 -0.29
N LYS A 27 11.15 4.74 -1.51
CA LYS A 27 10.15 3.70 -1.78
C LYS A 27 10.81 2.58 -2.56
N GLU A 28 10.71 1.36 -2.03
CA GLU A 28 11.25 0.16 -2.68
C GLU A 28 10.25 -0.41 -3.68
N CYS A 29 10.78 -1.11 -4.68
CA CYS A 29 9.98 -1.92 -5.58
C CYS A 29 9.07 -2.90 -4.78
N GLN A 30 7.87 -3.16 -5.28
CA GLN A 30 6.96 -4.13 -4.67
C GLN A 30 7.57 -5.54 -4.59
N ASN A 31 8.42 -5.90 -5.57
CA ASN A 31 9.23 -7.11 -5.66
C ASN A 31 10.61 -6.97 -5.00
N GLY A 32 10.83 -5.91 -4.21
CA GLY A 32 12.10 -5.65 -3.52
C GLY A 32 12.48 -6.68 -2.46
N PRO A 33 13.45 -6.37 -1.59
CA PRO A 33 13.92 -7.28 -0.54
C PRO A 33 12.80 -7.67 0.43
N ASP A 34 12.85 -8.90 0.93
CA ASP A 34 11.95 -9.37 1.98
C ASP A 34 12.49 -8.99 3.37
N ARG A 35 12.10 -7.80 3.85
CA ARG A 35 12.47 -7.30 5.19
C ARG A 35 11.95 -8.18 6.34
N HIS A 36 11.00 -9.09 6.08
CA HIS A 36 10.43 -9.98 7.08
C HIS A 36 10.89 -11.43 6.93
N LYS A 37 11.92 -11.72 6.12
CA LYS A 37 12.43 -13.08 5.89
C LYS A 37 12.72 -13.84 7.20
N LYS A 38 13.42 -13.20 8.15
CA LYS A 38 13.72 -13.80 9.47
C LYS A 38 12.46 -14.09 10.30
N LYS A 39 11.52 -13.15 10.34
CA LYS A 39 10.24 -13.32 11.06
C LYS A 39 9.41 -14.47 10.47
N LYS A 40 9.39 -14.61 9.15
CA LYS A 40 8.71 -15.71 8.45
C LYS A 40 9.38 -17.06 8.72
N ALA A 41 10.71 -17.11 8.75
CA ALA A 41 11.45 -18.32 9.08
C ALA A 41 11.13 -18.80 10.49
N LYS A 42 11.19 -17.90 11.49
CA LYS A 42 10.84 -18.21 12.88
C LYS A 42 9.39 -18.72 13.01
N TYR A 43 8.44 -18.06 12.35
CA TYR A 43 7.04 -18.50 12.36
C TYR A 43 6.85 -19.88 11.72
N LYS A 44 7.65 -20.23 10.70
CA LYS A 44 7.60 -21.54 10.06
C LYS A 44 8.11 -22.63 11.00
N GLU A 45 9.20 -22.35 11.70
CA GLU A 45 9.79 -23.23 12.73
C GLU A 45 8.83 -23.45 13.90
N GLU A 46 8.25 -22.37 14.46
CA GLU A 46 7.22 -22.44 15.51
C GLU A 46 6.04 -23.33 15.07
N LYS A 47 5.57 -23.17 13.82
CA LYS A 47 4.50 -24.01 13.25
C LYS A 47 4.90 -25.45 12.96
N GLU A 48 6.18 -25.75 12.78
CA GLU A 48 6.66 -27.11 12.60
C GLU A 48 6.71 -27.81 13.95
N ASN A 49 7.17 -27.14 15.00
CA ASN A 49 7.16 -27.63 16.37
C ASN A 49 5.73 -27.87 16.91
N ASP A 50 4.79 -26.96 16.62
CA ASP A 50 3.36 -27.10 17.01
C ASP A 50 2.66 -28.33 16.39
N LYS A 51 3.23 -28.94 15.34
CA LYS A 51 2.66 -30.16 14.75
C LYS A 51 3.02 -31.43 15.53
N GLU A 52 4.08 -31.40 16.33
CA GLU A 52 4.56 -32.56 17.09
C GLU A 52 3.71 -32.78 18.35
N ASP A 53 3.25 -31.70 19.00
CA ASP A 53 2.32 -31.74 20.14
C ASP A 53 0.86 -31.63 19.66
N HIS A 54 0.22 -32.77 19.41
CA HIS A 54 -1.24 -32.93 19.28
C HIS A 54 -1.98 -32.09 18.20
N GLY A 55 -1.34 -31.82 17.06
CA GLY A 55 -1.95 -31.07 15.95
C GLY A 55 -2.57 -31.95 14.86
N TYR A 56 -3.91 -31.89 14.67
CA TYR A 56 -4.55 -32.40 13.45
C TYR A 56 -3.83 -31.86 12.19
N ILE A 57 -3.43 -32.74 11.27
CA ILE A 57 -2.75 -32.36 10.02
C ILE A 57 -3.69 -31.51 9.16
N LYS A 58 -3.65 -30.19 9.35
CA LYS A 58 -4.33 -29.24 8.45
C LYS A 58 -3.57 -29.23 7.14
N LYS A 59 -4.17 -29.77 6.08
CA LYS A 59 -3.64 -29.66 4.71
C LYS A 59 -3.42 -28.18 4.38
N THR A 60 -2.16 -27.75 4.36
CA THR A 60 -1.82 -26.39 3.96
C THR A 60 -1.79 -26.32 2.43
N ARG A 61 -2.23 -25.19 1.88
CA ARG A 61 -2.09 -24.92 0.45
C ARG A 61 -0.60 -24.90 0.13
N ARG A 62 -0.16 -25.71 -0.84
CA ARG A 62 1.19 -25.62 -1.39
C ARG A 62 1.32 -24.32 -2.16
N HIS A 63 2.15 -23.41 -1.67
CA HIS A 63 2.53 -22.20 -2.39
C HIS A 63 3.74 -22.53 -3.27
N ILE A 64 3.67 -22.22 -4.57
CA ILE A 64 4.81 -22.37 -5.50
C ILE A 64 5.87 -21.30 -5.19
N GLN A 65 5.42 -20.11 -4.79
CA GLN A 65 6.25 -19.05 -4.22
C GLN A 65 5.61 -18.55 -2.94
N ASP A 66 6.38 -18.59 -1.85
CA ASP A 66 5.90 -18.20 -0.52
C ASP A 66 5.70 -16.68 -0.39
N THR A 67 6.30 -15.89 -1.27
CA THR A 67 6.18 -14.44 -1.27
C THR A 67 6.37 -13.82 -2.66
N LYS A 68 5.80 -12.63 -2.86
CA LYS A 68 6.00 -11.81 -4.05
C LYS A 68 7.37 -11.11 -4.11
N LYS A 69 8.15 -11.17 -3.02
CA LYS A 69 9.44 -10.48 -2.88
C LYS A 69 10.50 -11.28 -3.62
N LEU A 70 11.19 -10.62 -4.56
CA LEU A 70 12.20 -11.21 -5.45
C LEU A 70 13.55 -10.50 -5.34
N ASP A 71 13.75 -9.71 -4.27
CA ASP A 71 15.00 -9.02 -3.99
C ASP A 71 15.42 -8.02 -5.07
N CYS A 72 14.45 -7.31 -5.64
CA CYS A 72 14.69 -6.23 -6.60
C CYS A 72 15.37 -5.01 -5.92
N PRO A 73 16.49 -4.49 -6.45
CA PRO A 73 17.19 -3.36 -5.84
C PRO A 73 16.56 -2.00 -6.18
N ALA A 74 15.67 -1.92 -7.17
CA ALA A 74 15.06 -0.68 -7.65
C ALA A 74 14.34 0.11 -6.54
N ARG A 75 14.63 1.40 -6.47
CA ARG A 75 14.12 2.33 -5.45
C ARG A 75 13.79 3.69 -6.05
N ILE A 76 12.65 4.23 -5.67
CA ILE A 76 12.30 5.65 -5.90
C ILE A 76 12.80 6.45 -4.71
N ARG A 77 13.54 7.53 -4.97
CA ARG A 77 14.05 8.43 -3.91
C ARG A 77 13.42 9.80 -4.08
N LEU A 78 12.82 10.32 -3.02
CA LEU A 78 12.13 11.59 -2.97
C LEU A 78 12.79 12.49 -1.94
N ARG A 79 13.06 13.74 -2.30
CA ARG A 79 13.49 14.80 -1.40
C ARG A 79 12.54 15.98 -1.50
N ILE A 80 12.04 16.43 -0.36
CA ILE A 80 11.08 17.53 -0.26
C ILE A 80 11.77 18.70 0.40
N ILE A 81 11.79 19.84 -0.28
CA ILE A 81 12.36 21.08 0.24
C ILE A 81 11.38 22.23 0.11
N VAL A 82 11.55 23.24 0.96
CA VAL A 82 10.90 24.54 0.82
C VAL A 82 11.96 25.56 0.48
N LYS A 83 11.84 26.22 -0.67
CA LYS A 83 12.69 27.32 -1.12
C LYS A 83 12.10 28.67 -0.73
N PHE A 84 12.98 29.66 -0.54
CA PHE A 84 12.64 31.04 -0.17
C PHE A 84 13.24 32.02 -1.19
N PRO A 85 12.58 32.22 -2.36
CA PRO A 85 13.11 33.02 -3.47
C PRO A 85 13.45 34.46 -3.09
N GLN A 86 12.69 35.06 -2.17
CA GLN A 86 12.88 36.43 -1.70
C GLN A 86 14.25 36.68 -1.03
N PHE A 87 14.94 35.63 -0.61
CA PHE A 87 16.23 35.68 0.07
C PHE A 87 17.36 35.12 -0.78
N LYS A 88 17.20 35.12 -2.11
CA LYS A 88 18.22 34.67 -3.04
C LYS A 88 19.50 35.50 -2.87
N VAL A 89 20.63 34.81 -2.88
CA VAL A 89 21.96 35.41 -2.86
C VAL A 89 22.61 35.15 -4.21
N ASP A 90 22.89 36.20 -4.98
CA ASP A 90 23.43 36.07 -6.34
C ASP A 90 24.92 35.70 -6.35
N ASN A 91 25.70 36.20 -5.39
CA ASN A 91 27.11 35.85 -5.25
C ASN A 91 27.34 34.91 -4.05
N TYR A 92 27.62 33.65 -4.31
CA TYR A 92 27.87 32.66 -3.26
C TYR A 92 29.18 32.92 -2.49
N GLU A 93 30.18 33.53 -3.11
CA GLU A 93 31.45 33.81 -2.45
C GLU A 93 31.30 34.86 -1.35
N ASP A 94 30.26 35.72 -1.44
CA ASP A 94 29.92 36.68 -0.42
C ASP A 94 29.39 35.97 0.85
N LYS A 95 30.32 35.73 1.78
CA LYS A 95 30.03 35.15 3.08
C LYS A 95 29.14 36.05 3.93
N TRP A 96 29.26 37.38 3.80
CA TRP A 96 28.47 38.32 4.58
C TRP A 96 27.03 38.39 4.07
N GLY A 97 26.83 38.49 2.75
CA GLY A 97 25.50 38.46 2.13
C GLY A 97 24.72 37.18 2.46
N ARG A 98 25.37 36.01 2.42
CA ARG A 98 24.77 34.75 2.88
C ARG A 98 24.35 34.77 4.34
N LYS A 99 25.18 35.36 5.22
CA LYS A 99 24.89 35.46 6.65
C LYS A 99 23.68 36.39 6.88
N GLN A 100 23.62 37.54 6.21
CA GLN A 100 22.51 38.47 6.30
C GLN A 100 21.20 37.87 5.78
N ALA A 101 21.23 37.22 4.61
CA ALA A 101 20.06 36.52 4.07
C ALA A 101 19.54 35.44 5.03
N SER A 102 20.43 34.68 5.69
CA SER A 102 20.05 33.67 6.69
C SER A 102 19.43 34.29 7.95
N ILE A 103 19.99 35.39 8.45
CA ILE A 103 19.47 36.10 9.63
C ILE A 103 18.07 36.66 9.33
N ASN A 104 17.93 37.36 8.19
CA ASN A 104 16.65 37.95 7.78
C ASN A 104 15.58 36.88 7.56
N LEU A 105 15.92 35.76 6.93
CA LEU A 105 15.01 34.64 6.74
C LEU A 105 14.54 34.06 8.08
N LYS A 106 15.45 33.85 9.04
CA LYS A 106 15.11 33.33 10.36
C LYS A 106 14.22 34.30 11.16
N ALA A 107 14.53 35.60 11.10
CA ALA A 107 13.71 36.63 11.75
C ALA A 107 12.28 36.62 11.20
N GLN A 108 12.12 36.66 9.86
CA GLN A 108 10.79 36.66 9.26
C GLN A 108 10.01 35.36 9.50
N ILE A 109 10.68 34.21 9.59
CA ILE A 109 10.04 32.93 9.94
C ILE A 109 9.56 32.97 11.41
N SER A 110 10.33 33.58 12.30
CA SER A 110 9.99 33.71 13.73
C SER A 110 8.83 34.69 13.97
N ASP A 111 8.77 35.77 13.19
CA ASP A 111 7.73 36.80 13.30
C ASP A 111 6.41 36.41 12.60
N ASP A 112 6.33 35.17 12.09
CA ASP A 112 5.19 34.59 11.35
C ASP A 112 4.69 35.47 10.18
N LEU A 113 5.62 36.24 9.60
CA LEU A 113 5.36 37.09 8.46
C LEU A 113 5.02 36.22 7.25
N LYS A 114 4.16 36.75 6.36
CA LYS A 114 3.80 36.08 5.09
C LYS A 114 4.99 36.10 4.13
N ILE A 115 5.90 35.14 4.30
CA ILE A 115 7.00 34.88 3.39
C ILE A 115 6.50 34.05 2.22
N GLU A 116 6.96 34.36 1.00
CA GLU A 116 6.76 33.49 -0.15
C GLU A 116 7.56 32.19 0.01
N LYS A 117 6.85 31.06 0.11
CA LYS A 117 7.41 29.72 0.26
C LYS A 117 7.13 28.92 -0.99
N GLN A 118 8.16 28.31 -1.57
CA GLN A 118 8.01 27.41 -2.73
C GLN A 118 8.33 25.96 -2.34
N LEU A 119 7.31 25.11 -2.30
CA LEU A 119 7.50 23.68 -2.09
C LEU A 119 8.04 23.02 -3.36
N LYS A 120 9.16 22.30 -3.25
CA LYS A 120 9.80 21.59 -4.37
C LYS A 120 10.02 20.12 -4.01
N PHE A 121 9.70 19.25 -4.97
CA PHE A 121 9.89 17.80 -4.89
C PHE A 121 10.97 17.41 -5.89
N TYR A 122 12.03 16.78 -5.40
CA TYR A 122 13.08 16.20 -6.21
C TYR A 122 12.88 14.70 -6.20
N LEU A 123 12.62 14.11 -7.37
CA LEU A 123 12.39 12.69 -7.55
C LEU A 123 13.53 12.08 -8.35
N LEU A 124 14.10 11.00 -7.83
CA LEU A 124 14.93 10.06 -8.57
C LEU A 124 14.07 8.81 -8.82
N LEU A 125 13.74 8.56 -10.08
CA LEU A 125 13.08 7.33 -10.50
C LEU A 125 14.15 6.32 -10.92
N PRO A 126 14.03 5.04 -10.53
CA PRO A 126 14.95 4.01 -10.98
C PRO A 126 14.80 3.80 -12.48
N ASP A 127 15.91 3.53 -13.17
CA ASP A 127 15.87 3.08 -14.55
C ASP A 127 15.22 1.68 -14.66
N ARG A 128 14.72 1.34 -15.84
CA ARG A 128 14.26 -0.01 -16.19
C ARG A 128 15.35 -1.07 -15.91
N ASN A 129 16.62 -0.72 -16.13
CA ASN A 129 17.75 -1.64 -15.90
C ASN A 129 18.06 -1.88 -14.42
N GLU A 130 17.63 -1.00 -13.51
CA GLU A 130 17.77 -1.20 -12.06
C GLU A 130 16.77 -2.23 -11.53
N HIS A 131 15.70 -2.51 -12.28
CA HIS A 131 14.78 -3.57 -11.93
C HIS A 131 15.36 -4.94 -12.28
N GLN A 132 15.68 -5.71 -11.25
CA GLN A 132 16.26 -7.04 -11.37
C GLN A 132 15.34 -8.10 -10.77
N ASN A 133 15.52 -9.36 -11.20
CA ASN A 133 14.88 -10.55 -10.65
C ASN A 133 13.35 -10.64 -10.84
N HIS A 134 12.74 -9.78 -11.65
CA HIS A 134 11.31 -9.84 -11.96
C HIS A 134 10.99 -9.29 -13.36
N LEU A 135 9.81 -9.66 -13.87
CA LEU A 135 9.29 -9.17 -15.14
C LEU A 135 8.83 -7.71 -15.02
N LEU A 136 8.94 -6.97 -16.12
CA LEU A 136 8.55 -5.56 -16.25
C LEU A 136 7.42 -5.39 -17.27
N ASP A 137 6.80 -4.20 -17.23
CA ASP A 137 5.81 -3.73 -18.21
C ASP A 137 4.58 -4.64 -18.32
N GLU A 138 4.12 -4.91 -19.55
CA GLU A 138 2.92 -5.71 -19.82
C GLU A 138 2.99 -7.10 -19.17
N LEU A 139 4.19 -7.71 -19.16
CA LEU A 139 4.42 -9.01 -18.54
C LEU A 139 4.35 -8.95 -17.01
N ALA A 140 4.62 -7.79 -16.39
CA ALA A 140 4.39 -7.62 -14.96
C ALA A 140 2.90 -7.68 -14.60
N GLY A 141 2.02 -7.35 -15.55
CA GLY A 141 0.56 -7.37 -15.39
C GLY A 141 0.01 -8.73 -14.92
N PHE A 142 0.64 -9.84 -15.32
CA PHE A 142 0.23 -11.19 -14.88
C PHE A 142 0.40 -11.41 -13.37
N CYS A 143 1.46 -10.84 -12.80
CA CYS A 143 1.80 -11.03 -11.39
C CYS A 143 1.19 -9.95 -10.49
N GLN A 144 0.55 -8.93 -11.07
CA GLN A 144 -0.04 -7.85 -10.30
C GLN A 144 -1.30 -8.31 -9.54
N PRO A 145 -1.53 -7.78 -8.33
CA PRO A 145 -2.79 -7.98 -7.64
C PRO A 145 -3.92 -7.24 -8.37
N VAL A 146 -5.14 -7.75 -8.22
CA VAL A 146 -6.35 -7.08 -8.72
C VAL A 146 -6.48 -5.71 -8.06
N ASP A 147 -6.80 -4.68 -8.84
CA ASP A 147 -6.94 -3.31 -8.32
C ASP A 147 -8.05 -3.23 -7.25
N SER A 148 -7.81 -2.44 -6.21
CA SER A 148 -8.76 -2.30 -5.10
C SER A 148 -10.12 -1.77 -5.57
N LYS A 149 -10.15 -0.88 -6.58
CA LYS A 149 -11.40 -0.36 -7.14
C LYS A 149 -12.22 -1.46 -7.82
N ILE A 150 -11.56 -2.39 -8.50
CA ILE A 150 -12.23 -3.53 -9.14
C ILE A 150 -12.75 -4.50 -8.08
N ILE A 151 -11.97 -4.75 -7.02
CA ILE A 151 -12.44 -5.58 -5.90
C ILE A 151 -13.68 -4.96 -5.26
N LEU A 152 -13.69 -3.65 -5.04
CA LEU A 152 -14.84 -2.92 -4.51
C LEU A 152 -16.03 -3.02 -5.47
N LYS A 153 -15.81 -2.84 -6.77
CA LYS A 153 -16.87 -2.98 -7.76
C LYS A 153 -17.44 -4.39 -7.81
N ILE A 154 -16.60 -5.44 -7.72
CA ILE A 154 -17.06 -6.83 -7.63
C ILE A 154 -17.95 -7.02 -6.40
N LYS A 155 -17.53 -6.51 -5.23
CA LYS A 155 -18.35 -6.57 -4.01
C LYS A 155 -19.70 -5.87 -4.20
N GLN A 156 -19.68 -4.66 -4.77
CA GLN A 156 -20.87 -3.87 -5.05
C GLN A 156 -21.85 -4.65 -5.95
N LEU A 157 -21.38 -5.14 -7.10
CA LEU A 157 -22.18 -5.91 -8.05
C LEU A 157 -22.74 -7.20 -7.45
N THR A 158 -21.97 -7.84 -6.56
CA THR A 158 -22.40 -9.08 -5.90
C THR A 158 -23.51 -8.84 -4.86
N ILE A 159 -23.42 -7.75 -4.11
CA ILE A 159 -24.31 -7.46 -2.97
C ILE A 159 -25.55 -6.67 -3.42
N GLU A 160 -25.38 -5.63 -4.23
CA GLU A 160 -26.45 -4.71 -4.63
C GLU A 160 -27.21 -5.23 -5.85
N GLU A 161 -26.49 -5.64 -6.91
CA GLU A 161 -27.10 -6.09 -8.17
C GLU A 161 -27.31 -7.61 -8.21
N GLY A 162 -26.79 -8.36 -7.22
CA GLY A 162 -26.95 -9.81 -7.12
C GLY A 162 -26.20 -10.62 -8.17
N VAL A 163 -25.21 -10.03 -8.86
CA VAL A 163 -24.45 -10.69 -9.93
C VAL A 163 -23.56 -11.78 -9.34
N ARG A 164 -23.87 -13.04 -9.65
CA ARG A 164 -23.12 -14.23 -9.18
C ARG A 164 -22.35 -14.95 -10.28
N THR A 165 -22.68 -14.67 -11.53
CA THR A 165 -22.07 -15.33 -12.68
C THR A 165 -20.76 -14.65 -13.06
N VAL A 166 -19.69 -15.45 -13.20
CA VAL A 166 -18.35 -14.92 -13.50
C VAL A 166 -18.29 -14.18 -14.86
N GLN A 167 -18.97 -14.71 -15.87
CA GLN A 167 -19.00 -14.09 -17.21
C GLN A 167 -19.70 -12.73 -17.21
N GLU A 168 -20.81 -12.63 -16.47
CA GLU A 168 -21.54 -11.37 -16.28
C GLU A 168 -20.68 -10.37 -15.52
N MET A 169 -20.05 -10.81 -14.42
CA MET A 169 -19.09 -10.01 -13.67
C MET A 169 -17.96 -9.48 -14.56
N LYS A 170 -17.37 -10.31 -15.43
CA LYS A 170 -16.37 -9.88 -16.41
C LYS A 170 -16.89 -8.81 -17.38
N ARG A 171 -18.16 -8.87 -17.77
CA ARG A 171 -18.78 -7.85 -18.63
C ARG A 171 -18.91 -6.53 -17.88
N HIS A 172 -19.41 -6.54 -16.65
CA HIS A 172 -19.51 -5.33 -15.82
C HIS A 172 -18.14 -4.71 -15.54
N ILE A 173 -17.12 -5.53 -15.20
CA ILE A 173 -15.75 -5.06 -15.00
C ILE A 173 -15.20 -4.40 -16.26
N ARG A 174 -15.41 -4.99 -17.45
CA ARG A 174 -14.96 -4.40 -18.72
C ARG A 174 -15.58 -3.03 -18.98
N MET A 175 -16.88 -2.89 -18.72
CA MET A 175 -17.55 -1.59 -18.85
C MET A 175 -17.03 -0.58 -17.82
N PHE A 176 -16.86 -0.99 -16.57
CA PHE A 176 -16.33 -0.16 -15.49
C PHE A 176 -14.90 0.33 -15.77
N VAL A 177 -14.03 -0.55 -16.26
CA VAL A 177 -12.65 -0.18 -16.59
C VAL A 177 -12.61 0.86 -17.72
N SER A 178 -13.42 0.65 -18.75
CA SER A 178 -13.45 1.52 -19.94
C SER A 178 -14.11 2.89 -19.66
N ARG A 179 -15.07 2.94 -18.73
CA ARG A 179 -15.81 4.17 -18.39
C ARG A 179 -15.18 4.97 -17.26
N ASP A 180 -14.79 4.30 -16.18
CA ASP A 180 -14.55 4.96 -14.89
C ASP A 180 -13.08 4.91 -14.44
N LEU A 181 -12.32 3.86 -14.79
CA LEU A 181 -10.92 3.75 -14.37
C LEU A 181 -9.95 4.38 -15.36
N CYS A 182 -10.11 4.10 -16.65
CA CYS A 182 -9.20 4.55 -17.69
C CYS A 182 -9.99 4.96 -18.95
N PRO A 183 -10.69 6.10 -18.91
CA PRO A 183 -11.44 6.58 -20.06
C PRO A 183 -10.48 6.85 -21.23
N GLY A 184 -10.76 6.22 -22.38
CA GLY A 184 -10.02 6.44 -23.63
C GLY A 184 -8.64 5.76 -23.72
N GLN A 185 -8.22 4.96 -22.73
CA GLN A 185 -6.95 4.23 -22.79
C GLN A 185 -7.16 2.75 -23.12
N GLN A 186 -6.43 2.24 -24.11
CA GLN A 186 -6.43 0.82 -24.43
C GLN A 186 -5.53 0.08 -23.43
N ILE A 187 -6.14 -0.53 -22.42
CA ILE A 187 -5.45 -1.40 -21.48
C ILE A 187 -5.38 -2.80 -22.08
N ASP A 188 -4.22 -3.45 -21.97
CA ASP A 188 -4.05 -4.85 -22.34
C ASP A 188 -5.09 -5.74 -21.61
N PRO A 189 -5.94 -6.49 -22.34
CA PRO A 189 -6.88 -7.45 -21.77
C PRO A 189 -6.23 -8.52 -20.87
N CYS A 190 -4.95 -8.80 -21.06
CA CYS A 190 -4.19 -9.74 -20.23
C CYS A 190 -3.75 -9.17 -18.89
N ASN A 191 -3.89 -7.86 -18.67
CA ASN A 191 -3.47 -7.23 -17.43
C ASN A 191 -4.40 -7.61 -16.27
N ARG A 192 -3.95 -8.56 -15.44
CA ARG A 192 -4.70 -9.11 -14.31
C ARG A 192 -5.13 -8.05 -13.28
N ARG A 193 -4.42 -6.92 -13.19
CA ARG A 193 -4.79 -5.80 -12.32
C ARG A 193 -6.17 -5.24 -12.66
N TYR A 194 -6.46 -5.11 -13.96
CA TYR A 194 -7.70 -4.53 -14.49
C TYR A 194 -8.72 -5.59 -14.92
N TYR A 195 -8.22 -6.72 -15.43
CA TYR A 195 -9.02 -7.83 -15.92
C TYR A 195 -8.69 -9.10 -15.13
N PRO A 196 -9.31 -9.28 -13.94
CA PRO A 196 -9.03 -10.43 -13.08
C PRO A 196 -9.41 -11.75 -13.76
N HIS A 197 -8.71 -12.83 -13.39
CA HIS A 197 -9.02 -14.16 -13.89
C HIS A 197 -10.30 -14.72 -13.24
N ASP A 198 -10.90 -15.75 -13.84
CA ASP A 198 -12.14 -16.35 -13.35
C ASP A 198 -12.04 -16.82 -11.90
N ARG A 199 -10.89 -17.38 -11.53
CA ARG A 199 -10.60 -17.80 -10.16
C ARG A 199 -10.56 -16.61 -9.20
N ASP A 200 -10.00 -15.47 -9.61
CA ASP A 200 -9.94 -14.27 -8.77
C ASP A 200 -11.35 -13.72 -8.53
N ILE A 201 -12.14 -13.60 -9.59
CA ILE A 201 -13.53 -13.16 -9.52
C ILE A 201 -14.33 -14.06 -8.58
N LYS A 202 -14.26 -15.38 -8.77
CA LYS A 202 -14.97 -16.34 -7.92
C LYS A 202 -14.56 -16.19 -6.45
N ASN A 203 -13.26 -16.12 -6.17
CA ASN A 203 -12.77 -15.93 -4.80
C ASN A 203 -13.28 -14.61 -4.19
N HIS A 204 -13.39 -13.53 -4.97
CA HIS A 204 -13.89 -12.24 -4.49
C HIS A 204 -15.40 -12.23 -4.27
N ILE A 205 -16.18 -12.91 -5.12
CA ILE A 205 -17.61 -13.15 -4.93
C ILE A 205 -17.83 -13.97 -3.65
N ASP A 206 -17.14 -15.10 -3.50
CA ASP A 206 -17.25 -15.98 -2.33
C ASP A 206 -16.92 -15.23 -1.04
N ARG A 207 -15.87 -14.39 -1.07
CA ARG A 207 -15.50 -13.51 0.05
C ARG A 207 -16.57 -12.46 0.34
N ALA A 208 -17.15 -11.83 -0.68
CA ALA A 208 -18.23 -10.86 -0.50
C ALA A 208 -19.44 -11.52 0.19
N LEU A 209 -19.87 -12.67 -0.31
CA LEU A 209 -20.99 -13.45 0.25
C LEU A 209 -20.69 -13.97 1.65
N SER A 210 -19.44 -14.36 1.92
CA SER A 210 -19.04 -14.81 3.26
C SER A 210 -19.07 -13.65 4.25
N CYS A 211 -18.57 -12.46 3.88
CA CYS A 211 -18.66 -11.28 4.72
C CYS A 211 -20.10 -10.85 5.03
N THR A 212 -21.05 -11.06 4.12
CA THR A 212 -22.47 -10.79 4.40
C THR A 212 -23.12 -11.86 5.28
N ARG A 213 -22.67 -13.11 5.23
CA ARG A 213 -23.19 -14.20 6.07
C ARG A 213 -22.78 -14.10 7.53
N TYR A 214 -21.64 -13.48 7.83
CA TYR A 214 -21.16 -13.23 9.18
C TYR A 214 -21.37 -11.75 9.59
N SER A 215 -22.48 -11.14 9.16
CA SER A 215 -22.85 -9.77 9.52
C SER A 215 -23.03 -9.63 11.05
N LYS A 216 -22.82 -8.43 11.58
CA LYS A 216 -23.10 -8.06 12.99
C LYS A 216 -24.50 -8.44 13.45
N ASP A 217 -25.45 -8.54 12.51
CA ASP A 217 -26.83 -8.97 12.76
C ASP A 217 -26.89 -10.38 13.39
N ASP A 218 -25.93 -11.26 13.11
CA ASP A 218 -25.86 -12.60 13.74
C ASP A 218 -25.44 -12.50 15.21
N GLN A 219 -24.60 -11.52 15.58
CA GLN A 219 -24.22 -11.28 16.99
C GLN A 219 -25.37 -10.66 17.80
N GLU A 220 -26.05 -9.64 17.28
CA GLU A 220 -27.17 -8.99 17.97
C GLU A 220 -28.34 -9.97 18.18
N ASN A 221 -28.61 -10.83 17.19
CA ASN A 221 -29.65 -11.85 17.30
C ASN A 221 -29.26 -12.97 18.29
N LEU A 222 -27.97 -13.34 18.36
CA LEU A 222 -27.46 -14.26 19.38
C LEU A 222 -27.52 -13.66 20.79
N GLU A 223 -27.22 -12.37 20.94
CA GLU A 223 -27.34 -11.64 22.21
C GLU A 223 -28.79 -11.65 22.70
N PHE A 224 -29.75 -11.33 21.83
CA PHE A 224 -31.17 -11.40 22.14
C PHE A 224 -31.63 -12.79 22.59
N ILE A 225 -31.21 -13.85 21.86
CA ILE A 225 -31.53 -15.24 22.21
C ILE A 225 -30.96 -15.62 23.58
N VAL A 226 -29.72 -15.21 23.87
CA VAL A 226 -29.08 -15.50 25.16
C VAL A 226 -29.71 -14.73 26.32
N GLU A 227 -30.17 -13.50 26.11
CA GLU A 227 -30.98 -12.77 27.10
C GLU A 227 -32.30 -13.50 27.39
N GLU A 228 -32.97 -13.99 26.35
CA GLU A 228 -34.21 -14.75 26.50
C GLU A 228 -33.98 -16.05 27.30
N TRP A 229 -32.87 -16.74 27.06
CA TRP A 229 -32.49 -17.97 27.77
C TRP A 229 -32.11 -17.71 29.22
N LYS A 230 -31.36 -16.64 29.52
CA LYS A 230 -31.08 -16.23 30.90
C LYS A 230 -32.36 -15.92 31.68
N ARG A 231 -33.39 -15.36 31.02
CA ARG A 231 -34.69 -15.10 31.64
C ARG A 231 -35.48 -16.39 31.90
N LYS A 232 -35.41 -17.38 31.00
CA LYS A 232 -36.15 -18.64 31.10
C LYS A 232 -35.48 -19.66 32.03
N PHE A 233 -34.16 -19.64 32.14
CA PHE A 233 -33.34 -20.59 32.90
C PHE A 233 -32.29 -19.82 33.73
N PRO A 234 -32.70 -19.24 34.88
CA PRO A 234 -31.83 -18.37 35.68
C PRO A 234 -30.69 -19.11 36.39
N ASP A 235 -30.82 -20.43 36.57
CA ASP A 235 -29.78 -21.26 37.20
C ASP A 235 -28.68 -21.71 36.20
N ASP A 236 -28.90 -21.51 34.90
CA ASP A 236 -27.96 -21.89 33.83
C ASP A 236 -26.99 -20.75 33.50
N SER A 237 -25.70 -21.06 33.41
CA SER A 237 -24.65 -20.09 33.08
C SER A 237 -24.36 -20.04 31.58
N PHE A 238 -24.87 -19.00 30.90
CA PHE A 238 -24.61 -18.76 29.47
C PHE A 238 -23.47 -17.77 29.27
N HIS A 239 -22.39 -18.22 28.61
CA HIS A 239 -21.24 -17.39 28.25
C HIS A 239 -21.18 -17.15 26.74
N LEU A 240 -21.46 -15.92 26.31
CA LEU A 240 -21.15 -15.46 24.96
C LEU A 240 -19.74 -14.86 24.93
N ARG A 241 -18.94 -15.30 23.96
CA ARG A 241 -17.61 -14.75 23.73
C ARG A 241 -17.76 -13.55 22.79
N THR A 242 -17.82 -12.35 23.35
CA THR A 242 -17.79 -11.11 22.56
C THR A 242 -16.42 -10.95 21.89
N SER A 243 -16.42 -10.46 20.65
CA SER A 243 -15.22 -10.26 19.82
C SER A 243 -14.63 -8.87 19.99
#